data_AF-A0A3D4V2J5-F1
#
_entry.id   AF-A0A3D4V2J5-F1
#
_cell.length_a   1.000
_cell.length_b   1.000
_cell.length_c   1.000
_cell.angle_alpha   90.00
_cell.angle_beta   90.00
_cell.angle_gamma   90.00
#
_symmetry.space_group_name_H-M   'P 1'
#
loop_
_entity.id
_entity.type
_entity.pdbx_description
1 polymer ?
#
loop_
_entity_poly.entity_id
_entity_poly.type
_entity_poly.pdbx_seq_one_letter_code
_entity_poly.pdbx_strand_id
1 'polypeptide(L)'
;TLDLLYFILSAYGLTQILIYGSIFNKIRPAKNWLGGFGKLFHCPMCMGFWSGVFLFGINRHTELFTFEYNLANALIMGCLSSGTCYLMSVLINDFGFKVTYKDEGDCYVD
;
A
#
# COMPACT_ATOMS: atom_id res chain seq x y z
N THR A 1 9.98 -6.69 16.89
CA THR A 1 8.51 -6.45 16.82
C THR A 1 8.20 -5.01 16.47
N LEU A 2 8.93 -4.04 17.03
CA LEU A 2 8.85 -2.63 16.65
C LEU A 2 9.28 -2.42 15.18
N ASP A 3 10.23 -3.20 14.69
CA ASP A 3 10.75 -3.17 13.32
C ASP A 3 9.63 -3.45 12.30
N LEU A 4 8.80 -4.45 12.56
CA LEU A 4 7.65 -4.75 11.71
C LEU A 4 6.61 -3.63 11.74
N LEU A 5 6.34 -3.06 12.91
CA LEU A 5 5.36 -1.99 13.06
C LEU A 5 5.82 -0.73 12.31
N TYR A 6 7.04 -0.28 12.55
CA TYR A 6 7.62 0.86 11.88
C TYR A 6 7.71 0.60 10.36
N PHE A 7 7.92 -0.65 9.91
CA PHE A 7 8.01 -1.01 8.50
C PHE A 7 6.64 -0.85 7.84
N ILE A 8 5.60 -1.38 8.48
CA ILE A 8 4.22 -1.24 8.03
C ILE A 8 3.79 0.23 8.00
N LEU A 9 4.11 1.02 9.04
CA LEU A 9 3.75 2.44 9.08
C LEU A 9 4.48 3.24 7.99
N SER A 10 5.77 3.00 7.78
CA SER A 10 6.54 3.69 6.74
C SER A 10 6.13 3.28 5.33
N ALA A 11 5.86 1.99 5.10
CA ALA A 11 5.33 1.50 3.83
C ALA A 11 3.92 2.06 3.55
N TYR A 12 3.06 2.12 4.57
CA TYR A 12 1.74 2.75 4.47
C TYR A 12 1.86 4.24 4.15
N GLY A 13 2.66 4.99 4.90
CA GLY A 13 2.87 6.42 4.68
C GLY A 13 3.39 6.72 3.27
N LEU A 14 4.39 5.96 2.80
CA LEU A 14 4.91 6.09 1.45
C LEU A 14 3.83 5.80 0.39
N THR A 15 3.06 4.73 0.57
CA THR A 15 1.98 4.34 -0.36
C THR A 15 0.88 5.39 -0.42
N GLN A 16 0.47 5.95 0.72
CA GLN A 16 -0.53 7.00 0.82
C GLN A 16 -0.07 8.29 0.12
N ILE A 17 1.18 8.71 0.36
CA ILE A 17 1.75 9.89 -0.30
C ILE A 17 1.81 9.69 -1.83
N LEU A 18 2.18 8.50 -2.30
CA LEU A 18 2.28 8.20 -3.73
C LEU A 18 0.92 8.14 -4.45
N ILE A 19 -0.14 7.72 -3.77
CA ILE A 19 -1.47 7.52 -4.38
C ILE A 19 -2.40 8.71 -4.18
N TYR A 20 -2.43 9.28 -2.97
CA TYR A 20 -3.36 10.33 -2.57
C TYR A 20 -2.68 11.69 -2.46
N GLY A 21 -1.35 11.75 -2.40
CA GLY A 21 -0.61 13.00 -2.34
C GLY A 21 -0.80 13.84 -3.61
N SER A 22 -1.46 14.99 -3.46
CA SER A 22 -1.68 15.95 -4.55
C SER A 22 -0.37 16.51 -5.14
N ILE A 23 0.71 16.49 -4.35
CA ILE A 23 2.07 16.88 -4.77
C ILE A 23 2.58 16.00 -5.93
N PHE A 24 2.24 14.71 -5.91
CA PHE A 24 2.66 13.77 -6.95
C PHE A 24 1.72 13.75 -8.16
N ASN A 25 0.65 14.56 -8.20
CA ASN A 25 -0.26 14.61 -9.36
C ASN A 25 0.46 14.97 -10.68
N LYS A 26 1.57 15.71 -10.63
CA LYS A 26 2.35 16.07 -11.82
C LYS A 26 3.28 14.96 -12.31
N ILE A 27 3.72 14.09 -11.41
CA ILE A 27 4.57 12.91 -11.70
C ILE A 27 3.73 11.68 -12.00
N ARG A 28 2.48 11.61 -11.50
CA ARG A 28 1.56 10.50 -11.69
C ARG A 28 1.21 10.37 -13.18
N PRO A 29 1.68 9.31 -13.85
CA PRO A 29 1.39 9.15 -15.26
C PRO A 29 -0.08 8.76 -15.46
N ALA A 30 -0.71 9.27 -16.53
CA ALA A 30 -2.11 8.94 -16.84
C ALA A 30 -2.30 7.42 -16.97
N LYS A 31 -3.51 6.90 -16.69
CA LYS A 31 -3.83 5.45 -16.70
C LYS A 31 -3.41 4.69 -17.98
N ASN A 32 -3.24 5.41 -19.09
CA ASN A 32 -2.86 4.87 -20.41
C ASN A 32 -1.34 4.91 -20.68
N TRP A 33 -0.56 5.47 -19.75
CA TRP A 33 0.88 5.61 -19.89
C TRP A 33 1.57 4.26 -19.64
N LEU A 34 2.48 3.92 -20.56
CA LEU A 34 3.28 2.69 -20.57
C LEU A 34 2.43 1.39 -20.54
N GLY A 35 1.39 1.30 -21.38
CA GLY A 35 0.65 0.04 -21.61
C GLY A 35 -0.14 -0.49 -20.40
N GLY A 36 -0.46 0.36 -19.43
CA GLY A 36 -1.20 -0.02 -18.22
C GLY A 36 -0.40 0.10 -16.93
N PHE A 37 0.89 0.45 -16.98
CA PHE A 37 1.71 0.72 -15.79
C PHE A 37 1.17 1.90 -14.97
N GLY A 38 0.49 2.85 -15.62
CA GLY A 38 -0.26 3.92 -14.93
C GLY A 38 -1.36 3.42 -13.99
N LYS A 39 -1.92 2.21 -14.19
CA LYS A 39 -2.90 1.63 -13.25
C LYS A 39 -2.26 1.27 -11.91
N LEU A 40 -0.96 0.94 -11.87
CA LEU A 40 -0.26 0.61 -10.63
C LEU A 40 -0.29 1.80 -9.67
N PHE A 41 -0.01 3.01 -10.16
CA PHE A 41 -0.04 4.25 -9.38
C PHE A 41 -1.44 4.66 -8.90
N HIS A 42 -2.50 4.00 -9.36
CA HIS A 42 -3.86 4.19 -8.88
C HIS A 42 -4.35 3.07 -7.95
N CYS A 43 -3.56 2.00 -7.76
CA CYS A 43 -3.93 0.85 -6.95
C CYS A 43 -3.09 0.78 -5.66
N PRO A 44 -3.70 0.90 -4.46
CA PRO A 44 -2.98 0.85 -3.17
C PRO A 44 -2.36 -0.50 -2.86
N MET A 45 -2.89 -1.60 -3.38
CA MET A 45 -2.21 -2.90 -3.29
C MET A 45 -0.89 -2.89 -4.06
N CYS A 46 -0.95 -2.47 -5.33
CA CYS A 46 0.20 -2.54 -6.21
C CYS A 46 1.32 -1.62 -5.74
N MET A 47 1.01 -0.35 -5.44
CA MET A 47 2.03 0.55 -4.88
C MET A 47 2.47 0.14 -3.49
N GLY A 48 1.59 -0.47 -2.68
CA GLY A 48 1.93 -1.04 -1.38
C GLY A 48 2.94 -2.17 -1.47
N PHE A 49 2.82 -3.03 -2.48
CA PHE A 49 3.80 -4.07 -2.76
C PHE A 49 5.16 -3.48 -3.14
N TRP A 50 5.17 -2.56 -4.12
CA TRP A 50 6.41 -1.93 -4.59
C TRP A 50 7.08 -1.07 -3.52
N SER A 51 6.31 -0.36 -2.69
CA SER A 51 6.82 0.41 -1.56
C SER A 51 7.46 -0.52 -0.51
N GLY A 52 6.84 -1.66 -0.21
CA GLY A 52 7.40 -2.67 0.71
C GLY A 52 8.71 -3.27 0.20
N VAL A 53 8.79 -3.62 -1.10
CA VAL A 53 10.01 -4.11 -1.74
C VAL A 53 11.10 -3.03 -1.77
N PHE A 54 10.72 -1.79 -2.05
CA PHE A 54 11.64 -0.65 -2.03
C PHE A 54 12.21 -0.40 -0.63
N LEU A 55 11.36 -0.41 0.41
CA LEU A 55 11.76 -0.25 1.81
C LEU A 55 12.69 -1.38 2.27
N PHE A 56 12.43 -2.62 1.83
CA PHE A 56 13.33 -3.74 2.07
C PHE A 56 14.69 -3.55 1.36
N GLY A 57 14.70 -3.00 0.15
CA GLY A 57 15.92 -2.68 -0.58
C GLY A 57 16.82 -1.66 0.14
N ILE A 58 16.22 -0.62 0.74
CA ILE A 58 16.95 0.43 1.46
C ILE A 58 17.27 0.10 2.93
N ASN A 59 16.88 -1.10 3.40
CA ASN A 59 17.10 -1.56 4.78
C ASN A 59 18.57 -1.44 5.23
N ARG A 60 19.54 -1.72 4.36
CA ARG A 60 20.98 -1.56 4.60
C ARG A 60 21.41 -0.11 4.88
N HIS A 61 20.62 0.86 4.42
CA HIS A 61 20.89 2.27 4.59
C HIS A 61 20.14 2.88 5.79
N THR A 62 19.27 2.12 6.47
CA THR A 62 18.46 2.63 7.58
C THR A 62 18.60 1.72 8.81
N GLU A 63 18.98 2.29 9.96
CA GLU A 63 19.02 1.53 11.22
C GLU A 63 17.63 1.28 11.83
N LEU A 64 16.57 1.81 11.22
CA LEU A 64 15.20 1.65 11.72
C LEU A 64 14.66 0.22 11.57
N PHE A 65 15.20 -0.54 10.61
CA PHE A 65 14.77 -1.89 10.28
C PHE A 65 16.00 -2.67 9.86
N THR A 66 16.35 -3.74 10.56
CA THR A 66 17.41 -4.65 10.12
C THR A 66 16.79 -6.00 9.84
N PHE A 67 16.47 -6.28 8.57
CA PHE A 67 15.96 -7.56 8.14
C PHE A 67 17.01 -8.32 7.34
N GLU A 68 17.03 -9.65 7.45
CA GLU A 68 17.92 -10.46 6.62
C GLU A 68 17.57 -10.30 5.14
N TYR A 69 18.59 -9.96 4.36
CA TYR A 69 18.52 -9.80 2.91
C TYR A 69 18.35 -11.16 2.22
N ASN A 70 17.10 -11.61 2.15
CA ASN A 70 16.68 -12.76 1.37
C ASN A 70 15.57 -12.33 0.39
N LEU A 71 15.64 -12.81 -0.86
CA LEU A 71 14.60 -12.58 -1.88
C LEU A 71 13.23 -13.07 -1.40
N ALA A 72 13.19 -14.16 -0.63
CA ALA A 72 11.96 -14.64 0.00
C ALA A 72 11.40 -13.62 1.01
N ASN A 73 12.27 -13.01 1.83
CA ASN A 73 11.87 -11.97 2.78
C ASN A 73 11.36 -10.72 2.06
N ALA A 74 11.98 -10.32 0.95
CA ALA A 74 11.53 -9.20 0.13
C ALA A 74 10.09 -9.41 -0.37
N LEU A 75 9.79 -10.62 -0.86
CA LEU A 75 8.46 -10.97 -1.35
C LEU A 75 7.44 -11.00 -0.21
N ILE A 76 7.77 -11.65 0.92
CA ILE A 76 6.88 -11.74 2.08
C ILE A 76 6.58 -10.35 2.64
N MET A 77 7.59 -9.48 2.75
CA MET A 77 7.39 -8.10 3.21
C MET A 77 6.62 -7.23 2.21
N GLY A 78 6.83 -7.42 0.91
CA GLY A 78 6.02 -6.80 -0.13
C GLY A 78 4.55 -7.23 -0.03
N CYS A 79 4.29 -8.52 0.13
CA CYS A 79 2.93 -9.07 0.32
C CYS A 79 2.29 -8.57 1.62
N LEU A 80 3.04 -8.54 2.72
CA LEU A 80 2.60 -8.00 4.01
C LEU A 80 2.19 -6.53 3.86
N SER A 81 3.06 -5.71 3.25
CA SER A 81 2.79 -4.30 2.97
C SER A 81 1.54 -4.11 2.10
N SER A 82 1.42 -4.89 1.02
CA SER A 82 0.24 -4.86 0.13
C SER A 82 -1.05 -5.18 0.89
N GLY A 83 -1.06 -6.24 1.70
CA GLY A 83 -2.22 -6.61 2.51
C GLY A 83 -2.59 -5.52 3.51
N THR A 84 -1.59 -4.91 4.15
CA THR A 84 -1.84 -3.87 5.16
C THR A 84 -2.31 -2.56 4.53
N CYS A 85 -1.69 -2.12 3.42
CA CYS A 85 -2.10 -0.92 2.70
C CYS A 85 -3.51 -1.06 2.12
N TYR A 86 -3.87 -2.24 1.62
CA TYR A 86 -5.23 -2.51 1.15
C TYR A 86 -6.24 -2.49 2.30
N LEU A 87 -5.96 -3.21 3.39
CA LEU A 87 -6.81 -3.23 4.57
C LEU A 87 -7.04 -1.79 5.08
N MET A 88 -5.98 -1.01 5.18
CA MET A 88 -6.03 0.36 5.66
C MET A 88 -6.76 1.30 4.67
N SER A 89 -6.63 1.08 3.36
CA SER A 89 -7.37 1.85 2.34
C SER A 89 -8.86 1.49 2.30
N VAL A 90 -9.23 0.25 2.65
CA VAL A 90 -10.63 -0.16 2.79
C VAL A 90 -11.23 0.42 4.08
N LEU A 91 -10.49 0.38 5.19
CA LEU A 91 -10.91 0.92 6.48
C LEU A 91 -11.05 2.45 6.45
N ILE A 92 -10.11 3.14 5.81
CA ILE A 92 -10.05 4.60 5.70
C ILE A 92 -10.38 4.96 4.24
N ASN A 93 -11.66 5.08 3.92
CA ASN A 93 -12.08 5.63 2.62
C ASN A 93 -12.19 7.16 2.70
N ASP A 94 -12.13 7.84 1.55
CA ASP A 94 -12.11 9.32 1.40
C ASP A 94 -13.26 10.09 2.10
N PHE A 95 -14.26 9.40 2.66
CA PHE A 95 -15.39 9.99 3.38
C PHE A 95 -15.57 9.48 4.83
N GLY A 96 -14.67 8.65 5.36
CA GLY A 96 -14.71 8.17 6.75
C GLY A 96 -14.60 6.64 6.93
N PHE A 97 -14.75 6.20 8.19
CA PHE A 97 -14.65 4.79 8.60
C PHE A 97 -15.92 4.03 8.17
N LYS A 98 -15.84 3.23 7.11
CA LYS A 98 -16.99 2.44 6.63
C LYS A 98 -17.12 1.16 7.45
N VAL A 99 -17.73 1.22 8.64
CA VAL A 99 -18.26 0.02 9.28
C VAL A 99 -19.49 -0.40 8.49
N THR A 100 -19.30 -1.32 7.53
CA THR A 100 -20.43 -1.93 6.83
C THR A 100 -21.08 -2.91 7.80
N TYR A 101 -22.05 -2.44 8.60
CA TYR A 101 -23.02 -3.35 9.22
C TYR A 101 -23.82 -3.96 8.07
N LYS A 102 -23.49 -5.20 7.70
CA LYS A 102 -24.41 -6.02 6.93
C LYS A 102 -25.51 -6.43 7.90
N ASP A 103 -26.59 -5.65 7.94
CA ASP A 103 -27.85 -6.19 8.40
C ASP A 103 -28.30 -7.21 7.34
N GLU A 104 -28.63 -8.41 7.80
CA GLU A 104 -28.89 -9.61 6.99
C GLU A 104 -30.30 -9.54 6.36
N GLY A 105 -30.65 -8.39 5.77
CA GLY A 105 -32.04 -8.02 5.45
C GLY A 105 -32.39 -7.78 3.97
N ASP A 106 -31.51 -7.20 3.16
CA ASP A 106 -31.92 -6.68 1.84
C ASP A 106 -31.23 -7.41 0.67
N CYS A 107 -31.67 -8.65 0.43
CA CYS A 107 -31.55 -9.27 -0.88
C CYS A 107 -32.64 -8.71 -1.82
N TYR A 108 -32.22 -8.29 -3.02
CA TYR A 108 -33.01 -7.87 -4.19
C TYR A 108 -33.60 -6.47 -4.17
N VAL A 109 -32.97 -5.57 -4.95
CA VAL A 109 -33.71 -4.69 -5.87
C VAL A 109 -32.86 -4.52 -7.14
N ASP A 110 -33.46 -4.93 -8.26
CA ASP A 110 -33.08 -4.81 -9.70
C ASP A 110 -31.93 -5.66 -10.26
#